data_AF-A0A1V6AST0-F1
#
_entry.id   AF-A0A1V6AST0-F1
#
_cell.length_a   1.000
_cell.length_b   1.000
_cell.length_c   1.000
_cell.angle_alpha   90.00
_cell.angle_beta   90.00
_cell.angle_gamma   90.00
#
_symmetry.space_group_name_H-M   'P 1'
#
loop_
_entity.id
_entity.type
_entity.pdbx_description
1 polymer ?
#
loop_
_entity_poly.entity_id
_entity_poly.type
_entity_poly.pdbx_seq_one_letter_code
_entity_poly.pdbx_strand_id
1 'polypeptide(L)'
;MYNQEDLKVLNEFIELLNDLSQSVRFEDEKIALPSYRPNYVPNPYTHYKISIVGEGFFKEKLDKRDSVREQILKDRKGRTVALVRKDQMILLNDLPKDERRYFLVKGLLFSMGFHGESSSPDSFFNPGNTCQINLSDLDKEAIRLMYGGRLQSGLDVDGIRKALGMGYKD
;
A
#
# COMPACT_ATOMS: atom_id res chain seq x y z
N MET A 1 -11.87 -4.71 -15.44
CA MET A 1 -11.00 -5.92 -15.49
C MET A 1 -9.55 -5.49 -15.58
N TYR A 2 -8.63 -6.31 -15.06
CA TYR A 2 -7.20 -6.08 -15.21
C TYR A 2 -6.79 -6.21 -16.68
N ASN A 3 -5.88 -5.36 -17.12
CA ASN A 3 -5.16 -5.50 -18.39
C ASN A 3 -3.73 -6.04 -18.11
N GLN A 4 -2.98 -6.37 -19.17
CA GLN A 4 -1.62 -6.91 -19.02
C GLN A 4 -0.64 -5.94 -18.34
N GLU A 5 -0.83 -4.64 -18.56
CA GLU A 5 0.01 -3.60 -17.95
C GLU A 5 -0.22 -3.53 -16.43
N ASP A 6 -1.46 -3.68 -15.98
CA ASP A 6 -1.79 -3.71 -14.56
C ASP A 6 -1.06 -4.87 -13.87
N LEU A 7 -1.10 -6.06 -14.48
CA LEU A 7 -0.42 -7.25 -13.95
C LEU A 7 1.09 -7.04 -13.89
N LYS A 8 1.68 -6.42 -14.92
CA LYS A 8 3.11 -6.10 -14.93
C LYS A 8 3.50 -5.18 -13.77
N VAL A 9 2.74 -4.11 -13.55
CA VAL A 9 3.02 -3.17 -12.44
C VAL A 9 2.86 -3.81 -11.07
N LEU A 10 1.86 -4.67 -10.90
CA LEU A 10 1.69 -5.42 -9.65
C LEU A 10 2.87 -6.38 -9.41
N ASN A 11 3.34 -7.06 -10.46
CA ASN A 11 4.48 -7.97 -10.36
C ASN A 11 5.78 -7.21 -10.02
N GLU A 12 6.05 -6.09 -10.68
CA GLU A 12 7.22 -5.25 -10.40
C GLU A 12 7.21 -4.75 -8.94
N PHE A 13 6.04 -4.39 -8.41
CA PHE A 13 5.90 -4.03 -6.99
C PHE A 13 6.12 -5.23 -6.06
N ILE A 14 5.59 -6.41 -6.41
CA ILE A 14 5.77 -7.64 -5.63
C ILE A 14 7.26 -8.02 -5.53
N GLU A 15 7.99 -7.98 -6.64
CA GLU A 15 9.43 -8.22 -6.67
C GLU A 15 10.17 -7.24 -5.76
N LEU A 16 9.89 -5.94 -5.91
CA LEU A 16 10.48 -4.89 -5.07
C LEU A 16 10.16 -5.11 -3.59
N LEU A 17 8.92 -5.45 -3.24
CA LEU A 17 8.55 -5.68 -1.84
C LEU A 17 9.30 -6.90 -1.28
N ASN A 18 9.35 -7.99 -2.03
CA ASN A 18 10.01 -9.22 -1.60
C ASN A 18 11.52 -9.03 -1.38
N ASP A 19 12.14 -8.09 -2.10
CA ASP A 19 13.54 -7.66 -1.88
C ASP A 19 13.70 -6.78 -0.64
N LEU A 20 12.74 -5.89 -0.36
CA LEU A 20 12.79 -4.95 0.77
C LEU A 20 12.37 -5.59 2.10
N SER A 21 11.55 -6.63 2.06
CA SER A 21 10.91 -7.24 3.23
C SER A 21 11.60 -8.54 3.67
N GLN A 22 11.80 -8.66 4.97
CA GLN A 22 12.30 -9.89 5.60
C GLN A 22 11.21 -10.66 6.35
N SER A 23 10.04 -10.04 6.55
CA SER A 23 9.00 -10.55 7.46
C SER A 23 7.69 -10.94 6.76
N VAL A 24 7.46 -10.44 5.55
CA VAL A 24 6.30 -10.74 4.70
C VAL A 24 6.78 -10.89 3.27
N ARG A 25 6.26 -11.88 2.55
CA ARG A 25 6.45 -12.02 1.11
C ARG A 25 5.09 -12.26 0.46
N PHE A 26 4.90 -11.74 -0.74
CA PHE A 26 3.83 -12.26 -1.59
C PHE A 26 4.31 -13.62 -2.11
N GLU A 27 3.59 -14.69 -1.73
CA GLU A 27 3.93 -16.04 -2.13
C GLU A 27 3.62 -16.28 -3.61
N ASP A 28 4.60 -16.82 -4.34
CA ASP A 28 4.34 -17.75 -5.44
C ASP A 28 4.18 -19.16 -4.81
N GLU A 29 3.07 -19.40 -4.10
CA GLU A 29 2.56 -20.66 -3.48
C GLU A 29 3.53 -21.65 -2.78
N LYS A 30 4.82 -21.38 -2.64
CA LYS A 30 5.81 -22.34 -2.12
C LYS A 30 6.92 -21.59 -1.40
N ILE A 31 6.75 -21.36 -0.11
CA ILE A 31 7.76 -21.51 0.97
C ILE A 31 7.17 -20.79 2.19
N ALA A 32 6.41 -21.53 2.98
CA ALA A 32 6.14 -21.16 4.37
C ALA A 32 7.21 -21.82 5.24
N LEU A 33 8.16 -21.03 5.78
CA LEU A 33 9.05 -21.51 6.83
C LEU A 33 8.27 -21.52 8.16
N PRO A 34 8.14 -22.66 8.88
CA PRO A 34 7.17 -22.84 9.96
C PRO A 34 7.42 -22.04 11.25
N SER A 35 8.47 -21.22 11.32
CA SER A 35 8.95 -20.64 12.57
C SER A 35 8.92 -19.11 12.64
N TYR A 36 8.41 -18.40 11.62
CA TYR A 36 8.37 -16.95 11.65
C TYR A 36 7.00 -16.44 12.10
N ARG A 37 6.93 -15.87 13.32
CA ARG A 37 5.76 -15.11 13.76
C ARG A 37 5.84 -13.73 13.09
N PRO A 38 4.88 -13.33 12.25
CA PRO A 38 4.92 -12.04 11.59
C PRO A 38 4.97 -10.90 12.63
N ASN A 39 5.80 -9.89 12.36
CA ASN A 39 6.08 -8.75 13.26
C ASN A 39 4.96 -7.68 13.28
N TYR A 40 3.89 -7.93 12.52
CA TYR A 40 2.70 -7.09 12.40
C TYR A 40 1.50 -7.99 12.66
N VAL A 41 0.39 -7.41 13.11
CA VAL A 41 -0.88 -8.14 13.25
C VAL A 41 -1.09 -8.94 11.96
N PRO A 42 -1.36 -10.27 12.02
CA PRO A 42 -1.63 -11.07 10.84
C PRO A 42 -2.66 -10.30 10.01
N ASN A 43 -2.22 -9.90 8.82
CA ASN A 43 -2.83 -8.92 7.94
C ASN A 43 -4.36 -8.83 8.16
N PRO A 44 -4.94 -7.69 8.57
CA PRO A 44 -6.40 -7.59 8.68
C PRO A 44 -7.09 -7.82 7.33
N TYR A 45 -6.33 -7.79 6.22
CA TYR A 45 -6.80 -7.93 4.85
C TYR A 45 -6.09 -9.04 4.09
N THR A 46 -6.12 -10.26 4.64
CA THR A 46 -5.70 -11.50 3.94
C THR A 46 -6.33 -11.68 2.55
N HIS A 47 -7.34 -10.88 2.19
CA HIS A 47 -8.04 -10.90 0.90
C HIS A 47 -8.27 -9.49 0.32
N TYR A 48 -7.35 -8.54 0.52
CA TYR A 48 -7.52 -7.18 -0.01
C TYR A 48 -7.64 -7.19 -1.53
N LYS A 49 -8.82 -6.88 -2.04
CA LYS A 49 -9.14 -6.99 -3.46
C LYS A 49 -9.17 -5.62 -4.13
N ILE A 50 -8.41 -5.44 -5.20
CA ILE A 50 -8.62 -4.30 -6.10
C ILE A 50 -9.61 -4.70 -7.19
N SER A 51 -10.75 -4.01 -7.26
CA SER A 51 -11.84 -4.22 -8.21
C SER A 51 -11.90 -3.08 -9.21
N ILE A 52 -11.55 -3.35 -10.47
CA ILE A 52 -11.58 -2.36 -11.55
C ILE A 52 -12.93 -2.38 -12.27
N VAL A 53 -13.70 -1.31 -12.13
CA VAL A 53 -15.13 -1.25 -12.50
C VAL A 53 -15.45 -0.09 -13.45
N GLY A 54 -16.56 -0.21 -14.18
CA GLY A 54 -17.09 0.87 -15.01
C GLY A 54 -17.74 2.00 -14.20
N GLU A 55 -17.91 3.17 -14.82
CA GLU A 55 -18.39 4.39 -14.17
C GLU A 55 -19.77 4.25 -13.50
N GLY A 56 -20.73 3.60 -14.16
CA GLY A 56 -22.07 3.41 -13.59
C GLY A 56 -22.06 2.63 -12.26
N PHE A 57 -21.30 1.53 -12.20
CA PHE A 57 -21.14 0.75 -10.97
C PHE A 57 -20.32 1.50 -9.92
N PHE A 58 -19.27 2.21 -10.33
CA PHE A 58 -18.46 3.03 -9.43
C PHE A 58 -19.31 4.09 -8.73
N LYS A 59 -20.12 4.83 -9.50
CA LYS A 59 -21.02 5.86 -8.99
C LYS A 59 -22.01 5.30 -7.98
N GLU A 60 -22.63 4.15 -8.29
CA GLU A 60 -23.55 3.48 -7.36
C GLU A 60 -22.89 3.16 -6.01
N LYS A 61 -21.63 2.70 -6.02
CA LYS A 61 -20.88 2.39 -4.80
C LYS A 61 -20.41 3.64 -4.06
N LEU A 62 -20.07 4.70 -4.80
CA LEU A 62 -19.66 5.99 -4.23
C LEU A 62 -20.81 6.69 -3.50
N ASP A 63 -22.02 6.64 -4.08
CA ASP A 63 -23.21 7.28 -3.53
C ASP A 63 -23.70 6.59 -2.25
N LYS A 64 -23.50 5.26 -2.16
CA LYS A 64 -23.87 4.42 -0.99
C LYS A 64 -22.73 4.23 0.00
N ARG A 65 -21.63 4.98 -0.11
CA ARG A 65 -20.45 4.78 0.74
C ARG A 65 -20.73 5.12 2.20
N ASP A 66 -20.05 4.42 3.10
CA ASP A 66 -19.98 4.82 4.51
C ASP A 66 -18.86 5.86 4.66
N SER A 67 -19.20 7.14 4.77
CA SER A 67 -18.22 8.22 4.85
C SER A 67 -17.37 8.22 6.13
N VAL A 68 -17.74 7.43 7.14
CA VAL A 68 -16.98 7.31 8.39
C VAL A 68 -15.89 6.25 8.24
N ARG A 69 -16.15 5.20 7.45
CA ARG A 69 -15.28 4.02 7.35
C ARG A 69 -14.56 3.88 6.01
N GLU A 70 -15.06 4.54 4.97
CA GLU A 70 -14.56 4.40 3.61
C GLU A 70 -13.86 5.69 3.15
N GLN A 71 -12.68 5.53 2.56
CA GLN A 71 -11.86 6.63 2.08
C GLN A 71 -12.01 6.78 0.56
N ILE A 72 -12.08 8.02 0.07
CA ILE A 72 -12.07 8.31 -1.36
C ILE A 72 -10.68 8.74 -1.81
N LEU A 73 -10.25 8.29 -2.99
CA LEU A 73 -9.05 8.78 -3.65
C LEU A 73 -9.45 9.60 -4.87
N LYS A 74 -8.75 10.70 -5.09
CA LYS A 74 -9.02 11.65 -6.18
C LYS A 74 -7.84 11.72 -7.13
N ASP A 75 -8.14 11.94 -8.41
CA ASP A 75 -7.13 12.28 -9.42
C ASP A 75 -6.67 13.74 -9.28
N ARG A 76 -5.77 14.17 -10.17
CA ARG A 76 -5.24 15.55 -10.25
C ARG A 76 -6.31 16.60 -10.49
N LYS A 77 -7.42 16.22 -11.11
CA LYS A 77 -8.54 17.11 -11.44
C LYS A 77 -9.55 17.16 -10.30
N GLY A 78 -9.32 16.45 -9.20
CA GLY A 78 -10.21 16.35 -8.06
C GLY A 78 -11.39 15.39 -8.27
N ARG A 79 -11.43 14.63 -9.38
CA ARG A 79 -12.44 13.60 -9.62
C ARG A 79 -12.16 12.41 -8.70
N THR A 80 -13.19 11.90 -8.03
CA THR A 80 -13.06 10.67 -7.25
C THR A 80 -12.92 9.47 -8.20
N VAL A 81 -11.84 8.73 -8.04
CA VAL A 81 -11.44 7.65 -8.94
C VAL A 81 -11.25 6.30 -8.23
N ALA A 82 -11.10 6.31 -6.91
CA ALA A 82 -11.13 5.10 -6.12
C ALA A 82 -11.90 5.25 -4.81
N LEU A 83 -12.46 4.13 -4.35
CA LEU A 83 -13.08 3.97 -3.04
C LEU A 83 -12.35 2.86 -2.28
N VAL A 84 -11.72 3.23 -1.18
CA VAL A 84 -10.95 2.34 -0.31
C VAL A 84 -11.84 1.92 0.85
N ARG A 85 -12.01 0.61 0.99
CA ARG A 85 -12.75 -0.03 2.06
C ARG A 85 -11.81 -0.91 2.87
N LYS A 86 -12.35 -1.47 3.95
CA LYS A 86 -11.65 -2.42 4.81
C LYS A 86 -11.00 -3.53 3.97
N ASP A 87 -11.77 -4.27 3.20
CA ASP A 87 -11.33 -5.49 2.49
C ASP A 87 -11.11 -5.32 0.99
N GLN A 88 -11.36 -4.14 0.43
CA GLN A 88 -11.23 -3.92 -1.01
C GLN A 88 -11.00 -2.46 -1.39
N MET A 89 -10.34 -2.25 -2.52
CA MET A 89 -10.36 -0.99 -3.26
C MET A 89 -11.22 -1.16 -4.51
N ILE A 90 -12.15 -0.24 -4.75
CA ILE A 90 -12.88 -0.14 -6.01
C ILE A 90 -12.23 0.98 -6.82
N LEU A 91 -11.70 0.68 -8.00
CA LEU A 91 -10.99 1.60 -8.88
C LEU A 91 -11.77 1.80 -10.18
N LEU A 92 -11.87 3.05 -10.63
CA LEU A 92 -12.46 3.38 -11.92
C LEU A 92 -11.60 2.83 -13.07
N ASN A 93 -12.22 2.19 -14.05
CA ASN A 93 -11.50 1.61 -15.20
C ASN A 93 -10.94 2.68 -16.15
N ASP A 94 -11.60 3.83 -16.26
CA ASP A 94 -11.27 4.90 -17.18
C ASP A 94 -10.27 5.88 -16.55
N LEU A 95 -9.01 5.45 -16.50
CA LEU A 95 -7.90 6.22 -15.95
C LEU A 95 -6.74 6.30 -16.95
N PRO A 96 -6.04 7.45 -17.03
CA PRO A 96 -4.76 7.53 -17.72
C PRO A 96 -3.78 6.48 -17.21
N LYS A 97 -2.90 6.01 -18.10
CA LYS A 97 -1.97 4.90 -17.83
C LYS A 97 -1.21 5.08 -16.51
N ASP A 98 -0.54 6.21 -16.31
CA ASP A 98 0.29 6.42 -15.12
C ASP A 98 -0.53 6.63 -13.85
N GLU A 99 -1.70 7.25 -13.92
CA GLU A 99 -2.62 7.36 -12.78
C GLU A 99 -3.14 5.98 -12.37
N ARG A 100 -3.52 5.14 -13.35
CA ARG A 100 -3.97 3.78 -13.10
C ARG A 100 -2.89 2.97 -12.37
N ARG A 101 -1.64 3.04 -12.84
CA ARG A 101 -0.49 2.40 -12.18
C ARG A 101 -0.31 2.92 -10.76
N TYR A 102 -0.35 4.25 -10.57
CA TYR A 102 -0.23 4.88 -9.25
C TYR A 102 -1.27 4.33 -8.28
N PHE A 103 -2.55 4.31 -8.66
CA PHE A 103 -3.62 3.84 -7.78
C PHE A 103 -3.57 2.33 -7.50
N LEU A 104 -3.09 1.51 -8.44
CA LEU A 104 -2.88 0.08 -8.20
C LEU A 104 -1.86 -0.16 -7.09
N VAL A 105 -0.68 0.48 -7.18
CA VAL A 105 0.36 0.38 -6.15
C VAL A 105 -0.13 0.99 -4.83
N LYS A 106 -0.85 2.11 -4.87
CA LYS A 106 -1.44 2.72 -3.67
C LYS A 106 -2.42 1.79 -2.96
N GLY A 107 -3.25 1.07 -3.72
CA GLY A 107 -4.16 0.05 -3.18
C GLY A 107 -3.42 -1.09 -2.47
N LEU A 108 -2.29 -1.55 -3.04
CA LEU A 108 -1.45 -2.55 -2.38
C LEU A 108 -0.81 -2.01 -1.09
N LEU A 109 -0.24 -0.81 -1.13
CA LEU A 109 0.33 -0.17 0.06
C LEU A 109 -0.72 0.00 1.18
N PHE A 110 -1.95 0.34 0.82
CA PHE A 110 -3.06 0.39 1.77
C PHE A 110 -3.41 -0.98 2.35
N SER A 111 -3.40 -2.03 1.54
CA SER A 111 -3.58 -3.41 2.04
C SER A 111 -2.51 -3.82 3.06
N MET A 112 -1.33 -3.22 2.94
CA MET A 112 -0.18 -3.40 3.81
C MET A 112 -0.16 -2.42 4.99
N GLY A 113 -1.23 -1.65 5.23
CA GLY A 113 -1.33 -0.74 6.36
C GLY A 113 -0.61 0.60 6.21
N PHE A 114 -0.08 0.93 5.02
CA PHE A 114 0.48 2.26 4.77
C PHE A 114 -0.62 3.29 4.44
N HIS A 115 -1.39 3.68 5.46
CA HIS A 115 -2.43 4.71 5.33
C HIS A 115 -1.91 6.14 5.56
N GLY A 116 -0.62 6.30 5.83
CA GLY A 116 0.00 7.58 6.17
C GLY A 116 0.14 8.53 4.99
N GLU A 117 0.46 9.78 5.31
CA GLU A 117 0.75 10.84 4.34
C GLU A 117 2.17 11.36 4.53
N SER A 118 2.78 11.81 3.42
CA SER A 118 4.11 12.42 3.44
C SER A 118 4.04 13.84 2.88
N SER A 119 4.81 14.76 3.47
CA SER A 119 5.00 16.11 2.91
C SER A 119 6.04 16.14 1.79
N SER A 120 6.82 15.07 1.59
CA SER A 120 7.85 15.00 0.55
C SER A 120 7.20 14.93 -0.84
N PRO A 121 7.46 15.84 -1.79
CA PRO A 121 6.76 15.87 -3.07
C PRO A 121 6.91 14.62 -3.92
N ASP A 122 8.06 13.95 -3.79
CA ASP A 122 8.45 12.71 -4.47
C ASP A 122 7.94 11.45 -3.75
N SER A 123 7.37 11.57 -2.55
CA SER A 123 6.83 10.41 -1.85
C SER A 123 5.54 9.94 -2.51
N PHE A 124 5.40 8.62 -2.58
CA PHE A 124 4.18 7.95 -3.02
C PHE A 124 2.99 8.25 -2.10
N PHE A 125 3.28 8.52 -0.82
CA PHE A 125 2.32 8.89 0.22
C PHE A 125 1.97 10.39 0.23
N ASN A 126 2.55 11.19 -0.67
CA ASN A 126 2.16 12.60 -0.77
C ASN A 126 0.75 12.74 -1.37
N PRO A 127 -0.20 13.45 -0.73
CA PRO A 127 -1.55 13.64 -1.26
C PRO A 127 -1.61 14.38 -2.61
N GLY A 128 -0.62 15.24 -2.89
CA GLY A 128 -0.47 15.94 -4.18
C GLY A 128 0.16 15.07 -5.27
N ASN A 129 0.75 13.93 -4.92
CA ASN A 129 1.30 12.98 -5.87
C ASN A 129 0.21 12.00 -6.32
N THR A 130 0.11 11.79 -7.62
CA THR A 130 -1.01 11.07 -8.26
C THR A 130 -0.61 10.35 -9.55
N CYS A 131 0.65 10.47 -9.97
CA CYS A 131 1.14 9.84 -11.20
C CYS A 131 2.54 9.24 -11.06
N GLN A 132 3.13 9.29 -9.86
CA GLN A 132 4.45 8.73 -9.68
C GLN A 132 4.39 7.22 -9.83
N ILE A 133 5.29 6.68 -10.63
CA ILE A 133 5.29 5.27 -11.00
C ILE A 133 6.20 4.43 -10.10
N ASN A 134 7.15 5.06 -9.41
CA ASN A 134 8.16 4.40 -8.60
C ASN A 134 8.14 4.91 -7.17
N LEU A 135 8.30 3.99 -6.21
CA LEU A 135 8.56 4.35 -4.83
C LEU A 135 9.85 5.16 -4.73
N SER A 136 9.78 6.30 -4.04
CA SER A 136 10.99 7.07 -3.67
C SER A 136 11.83 6.28 -2.67
N ASP A 137 13.07 6.73 -2.45
CA ASP A 137 13.92 6.10 -1.44
C ASP A 137 13.33 6.23 -0.02
N LEU A 138 12.64 7.33 0.26
CA LEU A 138 11.88 7.50 1.49
C LEU A 138 10.78 6.45 1.64
N ASP A 139 10.01 6.19 0.58
CA ASP A 139 8.93 5.19 0.62
C ASP A 139 9.50 3.77 0.81
N LYS A 140 10.63 3.46 0.16
CA LYS A 140 11.33 2.18 0.32
C LYS A 140 11.87 2.00 1.73
N GLU A 141 12.42 3.05 2.34
CA GLU A 141 12.86 3.02 3.74
C GLU A 141 11.68 2.83 4.70
N ALA A 142 10.53 3.45 4.45
CA ALA A 142 9.32 3.20 5.23
C ALA A 142 8.89 1.73 5.16
N ILE A 143 8.97 1.11 3.97
CA ILE A 143 8.73 -0.32 3.79
C ILE A 143 9.76 -1.17 4.53
N ARG A 144 11.05 -0.88 4.41
CA ARG A 144 12.12 -1.59 5.15
C ARG A 144 11.94 -1.48 6.65
N LEU A 145 11.52 -0.31 7.13
CA LEU A 145 11.28 -0.10 8.54
C LEU A 145 10.09 -0.93 9.05
N MET A 146 9.00 -0.91 8.28
CA MET A 146 7.74 -1.58 8.58
C MET A 146 7.67 -3.04 8.15
N TYR A 147 8.69 -3.61 7.47
CA TYR A 147 8.66 -5.01 7.03
C TYR A 147 10.05 -5.69 7.01
N GLY A 148 11.12 -4.98 7.35
CA GLY A 148 12.50 -5.48 7.37
C GLY A 148 12.94 -6.13 8.68
N GLY A 149 12.03 -6.40 9.61
CA GLY A 149 12.28 -7.25 10.78
C GLY A 149 12.84 -6.57 12.03
N ARG A 150 13.31 -5.31 11.94
CA ARG A 150 13.91 -4.56 13.06
C ARG A 150 12.89 -4.06 14.08
N LEU A 151 11.75 -3.55 13.62
CA LEU A 151 10.63 -3.21 14.50
C LEU A 151 9.75 -4.45 14.69
N GLN A 152 9.53 -4.84 15.94
CA GLN A 152 8.68 -5.96 16.33
C GLN A 152 7.49 -5.44 17.14
N SER A 153 6.34 -6.09 16.99
CA SER A 153 5.17 -5.80 17.83
C SER A 153 5.49 -6.04 19.31
N GLY A 154 5.09 -5.12 20.18
CA GLY A 154 5.35 -5.21 21.62
C GLY A 154 6.70 -4.64 22.07
N LEU A 155 7.49 -4.03 21.19
CA LEU A 155 8.65 -3.23 21.61
C LEU A 155 8.20 -2.04 22.44
N ASP A 156 8.90 -1.79 23.54
CA ASP A 156 8.81 -0.54 24.28
C ASP A 156 9.58 0.58 23.56
N VAL A 157 9.48 1.80 24.09
CA VAL A 157 10.12 2.99 23.50
C VAL A 157 11.63 2.81 23.33
N ASP A 158 12.28 2.14 24.28
CA ASP A 158 13.72 1.88 24.21
C ASP A 158 14.08 0.79 23.19
N GLY A 159 13.24 -0.23 23.04
CA GLY A 159 13.32 -1.22 21.97
C GLY A 159 13.19 -0.60 20.59
N ILE A 160 12.26 0.36 20.42
CA ILE A 160 12.12 1.14 19.19
C ILE A 160 13.37 1.99 18.92
N ARG A 161 13.88 2.70 19.92
CA ARG A 161 15.11 3.52 19.80
C ARG A 161 16.31 2.68 19.36
N LYS A 162 16.50 1.51 19.96
CA LYS A 162 17.57 0.56 19.59
C LYS A 162 17.39 0.05 18.16
N ALA A 163 16.17 -0.34 17.77
CA ALA A 163 15.87 -0.83 16.43
C ALA A 163 16.11 0.24 15.34
N LEU A 164 15.89 1.51 15.67
CA LEU A 164 16.15 2.67 14.81
C LEU A 164 17.61 3.14 14.84
N GLY A 165 18.47 2.54 15.67
CA GLY A 165 19.86 3.00 15.85
C GLY A 165 19.96 4.37 16.51
N MET A 166 18.91 4.83 17.18
CA MET A 166 18.88 6.07 17.95
C MET A 166 19.49 5.82 19.33
N GLY A 167 20.82 5.75 19.39
CA GLY A 167 21.55 5.81 20.65
C GLY A 167 21.56 7.23 21.21
N TYR A 168 21.56 7.36 22.54
CA TYR A 168 21.96 8.62 23.18
C TYR A 168 23.37 8.94 22.68
N LYS A 169 23.54 10.09 22.00
CA LYS A 169 24.86 10.69 21.90
C LYS A 169 25.20 11.16 23.30
N ASP A 170 26.20 10.54 23.91
CA ASP A 170 26.90 11.11 25.07
C ASP A 170 27.51 12.48 24.69
#